data_AF-A0A1I3Y951-F1
#
_entry.id   AF-A0A1I3Y951-F1
#
_cell.length_a   1.000
_cell.length_b   1.000
_cell.length_c   1.000
_cell.angle_alpha   90.00
_cell.angle_beta   90.00
_cell.angle_gamma   90.00
#
_symmetry.space_group_name_H-M   'P 1'
#
loop_
_entity.id
_entity.type
_entity.pdbx_description
1 polymer ?
#
loop_
_entity_poly.entity_id
_entity_poly.type
_entity_poly.pdbx_seq_one_letter_code
_entity_poly.pdbx_strand_id
1 'polypeptide(L)'
;MADKPTDEDDRAVERLTLYMLKETYGAAAAALMRMNPRAASDLFQAFERQIAEALERMHVHRSEGPDSTTIAVAVGSRIADILDHAHRRQFEARPPEPRPEDPALKAAREAGLSQDAVEMLATLQNRWPKD
;
A
#
# COMPACT_ATOMS: atom_id res chain seq x y z
N MET A 1 21.27 -25.48 -32.60
CA MET A 1 20.19 -25.81 -31.64
C MET A 1 19.65 -24.49 -31.13
N ALA A 2 18.50 -24.07 -31.64
CA ALA A 2 17.85 -22.82 -31.29
C ALA A 2 16.49 -23.18 -30.67
N ASP A 3 16.40 -23.04 -29.36
CA ASP A 3 15.27 -23.33 -28.47
C ASP A 3 15.53 -22.41 -27.26
N LYS A 4 14.74 -21.41 -26.86
CA LYS A 4 13.38 -20.98 -27.22
C LYS A 4 13.16 -19.55 -26.67
N PRO A 5 12.91 -18.52 -27.49
CA PRO A 5 12.53 -17.17 -27.01
C PRO A 5 11.16 -17.15 -26.31
N THR A 6 10.24 -18.03 -26.72
CA THR A 6 8.84 -18.05 -26.24
C THR A 6 8.69 -18.36 -24.76
N ASP A 7 9.50 -19.27 -24.20
CA ASP A 7 9.35 -19.66 -22.79
C ASP A 7 9.84 -18.56 -21.83
N GLU A 8 10.81 -17.73 -22.25
CA GLU A 8 11.23 -16.56 -21.47
C GLU A 8 10.24 -15.40 -21.64
N ASP A 9 9.71 -15.21 -22.84
CA ASP A 9 8.67 -14.21 -23.11
C ASP A 9 7.40 -14.51 -22.30
N ASP A 10 6.95 -15.77 -22.25
CA ASP A 10 5.80 -16.19 -21.45
C ASP A 10 6.02 -15.96 -19.95
N ARG A 11 7.21 -16.29 -19.44
CA ARG A 11 7.57 -15.98 -18.04
C ARG A 11 7.63 -14.48 -17.79
N ALA A 12 8.09 -13.68 -18.75
CA ALA A 12 8.10 -12.23 -18.63
C ALA A 12 6.67 -11.67 -18.56
N VAL A 13 5.76 -12.20 -19.39
CA VAL A 13 4.33 -11.86 -19.36
C VAL A 13 3.70 -12.21 -18.01
N GLU A 14 3.95 -13.40 -17.47
CA GLU A 14 3.44 -13.80 -16.14
C GLU A 14 3.96 -12.87 -15.04
N ARG A 15 5.27 -12.57 -15.03
CA ARG A 15 5.88 -11.66 -14.06
C ARG A 15 5.28 -10.26 -14.16
N LEU A 16 5.13 -9.73 -15.37
CA LEU A 16 4.60 -8.39 -15.60
C LEU A 16 3.10 -8.32 -15.27
N THR A 17 2.34 -9.36 -15.59
CA THR A 17 0.91 -9.44 -15.24
C THR A 17 0.73 -9.39 -13.73
N LEU A 18 1.52 -10.17 -12.98
CA LEU A 18 1.48 -10.14 -11.52
C LEU A 18 1.89 -8.77 -10.97
N TYR A 19 2.92 -8.15 -11.55
CA TYR A 19 3.35 -6.81 -11.17
C TYR A 19 2.24 -5.77 -11.40
N MET A 20 1.59 -5.78 -12.57
CA MET A 20 0.50 -4.88 -12.91
C MET A 20 -0.72 -5.07 -12.00
N LEU A 21 -1.02 -6.33 -11.63
CA LEU A 21 -2.09 -6.63 -10.68
C LEU A 21 -1.76 -6.04 -9.29
N LYS A 22 -0.52 -6.20 -8.82
CA LYS A 22 -0.04 -5.60 -7.56
C LYS A 22 -0.16 -4.08 -7.57
N GLU A 23 0.27 -3.42 -8.64
CA GLU A 23 0.18 -1.95 -8.74
C GLU A 23 -1.27 -1.47 -8.80
N THR A 24 -2.13 -2.14 -9.56
CA THR A 24 -3.55 -1.81 -9.66
C THR A 24 -4.26 -1.99 -8.32
N TYR A 25 -4.00 -3.09 -7.62
CA TYR A 25 -4.53 -3.34 -6.28
C TYR A 25 -4.09 -2.24 -5.31
N GLY A 26 -2.80 -1.89 -5.29
CA GLY A 26 -2.27 -0.82 -4.44
C GLY A 26 -2.92 0.55 -4.72
N ALA A 27 -3.11 0.90 -5.99
CA ALA A 27 -3.76 2.14 -6.40
C ALA A 27 -5.24 2.19 -6.01
N ALA A 28 -5.99 1.10 -6.25
CA ALA A 28 -7.39 0.98 -5.86
C ALA A 28 -7.54 1.08 -4.34
N ALA A 29 -6.68 0.38 -3.61
CA ALA A 29 -6.70 0.37 -2.17
C ALA A 29 -6.41 1.78 -1.59
N ALA A 30 -5.47 2.52 -2.19
CA ALA A 30 -5.16 3.89 -1.77
C ALA A 30 -6.29 4.88 -2.11
N ALA A 31 -6.98 4.68 -3.22
CA ALA A 31 -8.17 5.46 -3.55
C ALA A 31 -9.30 5.20 -2.55
N LEU A 32 -9.59 3.94 -2.24
CA LEU A 32 -10.64 3.55 -1.30
C LEU A 32 -10.36 4.05 0.12
N MET A 33 -9.11 3.93 0.60
CA MET A 33 -8.72 4.44 1.91
C MET A 33 -8.89 5.97 2.02
N ARG A 34 -8.63 6.73 0.95
CA ARG A 34 -8.88 8.18 0.93
C ARG A 34 -10.37 8.54 0.93
N MET A 35 -11.21 7.71 0.33
CA MET A 35 -12.65 7.95 0.22
C MET A 35 -13.41 7.53 1.48
N ASN A 36 -13.15 6.32 1.98
CA ASN A 36 -13.79 5.77 3.17
C ASN A 36 -12.89 4.68 3.80
N PRO A 37 -12.08 5.02 4.82
CA PRO A 37 -11.16 4.08 5.45
C PRO A 37 -11.83 2.86 6.06
N ARG A 38 -13.03 3.03 6.62
CA ARG A 38 -13.76 1.94 7.28
C ARG A 38 -14.26 0.93 6.25
N ALA A 39 -14.90 1.41 5.18
CA ALA A 39 -15.36 0.55 4.09
C ALA A 39 -14.19 -0.14 3.37
N ALA A 40 -13.05 0.56 3.21
CA ALA A 40 -11.84 -0.03 2.65
C ALA A 40 -11.30 -1.18 3.52
N SER A 41 -11.23 -0.98 4.85
CA SER A 41 -10.80 -2.02 5.79
C SER A 41 -11.73 -3.25 5.75
N ASP A 42 -13.05 -3.04 5.76
CA ASP A 42 -14.02 -4.14 5.69
C ASP A 42 -13.89 -4.91 4.37
N LEU A 43 -13.65 -4.21 3.26
CA LEU A 43 -13.43 -4.80 1.96
C LEU A 43 -12.12 -5.61 1.90
N PHE A 44 -11.02 -5.10 2.46
CA PHE A 44 -9.76 -5.85 2.49
C PHE A 44 -9.87 -7.13 3.32
N GLN A 45 -10.52 -7.07 4.48
CA GLN A 45 -10.79 -8.28 5.28
C GLN A 45 -11.66 -9.29 4.52
N ALA A 46 -12.65 -8.83 3.75
CA ALA A 46 -13.46 -9.71 2.92
C ALA A 46 -12.63 -10.38 1.81
N PHE A 47 -11.73 -9.63 1.17
CA PHE A 47 -10.81 -10.19 0.17
C PHE A 47 -9.83 -11.21 0.77
N GLU A 48 -9.21 -10.89 1.91
CA GLU A 48 -8.30 -11.80 2.62
C GLU A 48 -8.99 -13.12 2.96
N ARG A 49 -10.22 -13.05 3.49
CA ARG A 49 -11.02 -14.24 3.78
C ARG A 49 -11.31 -15.05 2.51
N GLN A 50 -11.74 -14.41 1.44
CA GLN A 50 -12.05 -15.09 0.19
C GLN A 50 -10.83 -15.78 -0.42
N ILE A 51 -9.64 -15.18 -0.30
CA ILE A 51 -8.37 -15.77 -0.74
C ILE A 51 -8.02 -16.98 0.13
N ALA A 52 -8.12 -16.86 1.46
CA ALA A 52 -7.86 -17.96 2.37
C ALA A 52 -8.78 -19.16 2.08
N GLU A 53 -10.07 -18.93 1.89
CA GLU A 53 -11.04 -19.96 1.52
C GLU A 53 -10.72 -20.59 0.15
N ALA A 54 -10.23 -19.81 -0.82
CA ALA A 54 -9.84 -20.33 -2.13
C ALA A 54 -8.61 -21.25 -2.03
N LEU A 55 -7.60 -20.86 -1.25
CA LEU A 55 -6.41 -21.67 -1.00
C LEU A 55 -6.74 -22.93 -0.22
N GLU A 56 -7.64 -22.85 0.76
CA GLU A 56 -8.15 -24.01 1.49
C GLU A 56 -8.87 -24.98 0.55
N ARG A 57 -9.77 -24.47 -0.32
CA ARG A 57 -10.43 -25.32 -1.33
C ARG A 57 -9.40 -25.98 -2.24
N MET A 58 -8.41 -25.25 -2.74
CA MET A 58 -7.36 -25.81 -3.59
C MET A 58 -6.59 -26.94 -2.89
N HIS A 59 -6.25 -26.75 -1.61
CA HIS A 59 -5.59 -27.75 -0.79
C HIS A 59 -6.46 -29.00 -0.58
N VAL A 60 -7.72 -28.81 -0.14
CA VAL A 60 -8.67 -29.90 0.16
C VAL A 60 -8.99 -30.73 -1.09
N HIS A 61 -9.18 -30.07 -2.23
CA HIS A 61 -9.54 -30.74 -3.48
C HIS A 61 -8.32 -31.30 -4.23
N ARG A 62 -7.10 -31.09 -3.71
CA ARG A 62 -5.84 -31.44 -4.38
C ARG A 62 -5.81 -31.00 -5.85
N SER A 63 -6.21 -29.76 -6.11
CA SER A 63 -6.35 -29.25 -7.49
C SER A 63 -5.05 -29.32 -8.30
N GLU A 64 -3.90 -29.30 -7.63
CA GLU A 64 -2.56 -29.41 -8.21
C GLU A 64 -1.91 -30.78 -7.93
N GLY A 65 -2.70 -31.78 -7.55
CA GLY A 65 -2.20 -33.10 -7.17
C GLY A 65 -1.49 -33.12 -5.81
N PRO A 66 -0.46 -33.98 -5.61
CA PRO A 66 0.23 -34.14 -4.33
C PRO A 66 0.85 -32.85 -3.78
N ASP A 67 1.21 -31.91 -4.65
CA ASP A 67 1.90 -30.67 -4.30
C ASP A 67 0.96 -29.53 -3.88
N SER A 68 -0.36 -29.77 -3.89
CA SER A 68 -1.38 -28.73 -3.63
C SER A 68 -1.16 -27.97 -2.33
N THR A 69 -0.69 -28.63 -1.27
CA THR A 69 -0.35 -27.97 0.00
C THR A 69 0.82 -27.01 -0.16
N THR A 70 1.90 -27.47 -0.77
CA THR A 70 3.11 -26.66 -1.01
C THR A 70 2.79 -25.45 -1.87
N ILE A 71 1.99 -25.66 -2.93
CA ILE A 71 1.55 -24.59 -3.82
C ILE A 71 0.63 -23.61 -3.09
N ALA A 72 -0.33 -24.08 -2.28
CA ALA A 72 -1.21 -23.21 -1.49
C ALA A 72 -0.43 -22.32 -0.53
N VAL A 73 0.58 -22.87 0.15
CA VAL A 73 1.44 -22.11 1.07
C VAL A 73 2.29 -21.08 0.31
N ALA A 74 2.87 -21.46 -0.83
CA ALA A 74 3.69 -20.57 -1.64
C ALA A 74 2.86 -19.41 -2.23
N VAL A 75 1.68 -19.71 -2.77
CA VAL A 75 0.74 -18.70 -3.29
C VAL A 75 0.24 -17.81 -2.16
N GLY A 76 -0.15 -18.38 -1.02
CA GLY A 76 -0.60 -17.62 0.15
C GLY A 76 0.46 -16.64 0.65
N SER A 77 1.71 -17.09 0.76
CA SER A 77 2.84 -16.24 1.16
C SER A 77 3.05 -15.08 0.18
N ARG A 78 3.00 -15.35 -1.12
CA ARG A 78 3.19 -14.32 -2.15
C ARG A 78 2.04 -13.31 -2.21
N ILE A 79 0.82 -13.74 -1.93
CA ILE A 79 -0.33 -12.83 -1.81
C ILE A 79 -0.19 -11.97 -0.56
N ALA A 80 0.19 -12.55 0.58
CA ALA A 80 0.40 -11.80 1.82
C ALA A 80 1.40 -10.64 1.62
N ASP A 81 2.50 -10.87 0.90
CA ASP A 81 3.47 -9.83 0.54
C ASP A 81 2.86 -8.69 -0.31
N ILE A 82 1.92 -9.02 -1.20
CA ILE A 82 1.23 -8.03 -2.05
C ILE A 82 0.31 -7.16 -1.19
N LEU A 83 -0.48 -7.78 -0.33
CA LEU A 83 -1.42 -7.10 0.56
C LEU A 83 -0.68 -6.19 1.55
N ASP A 84 0.36 -6.71 2.19
CA ASP A 84 1.18 -5.95 3.13
C ASP A 84 1.85 -4.75 2.45
N HIS A 85 2.39 -4.92 1.24
CA HIS A 85 2.96 -3.80 0.50
C HIS A 85 1.93 -2.72 0.14
N ALA A 86 0.69 -3.12 -0.20
CA ALA A 86 -0.38 -2.18 -0.49
C ALA A 86 -0.83 -1.42 0.77
N HIS A 87 -0.94 -2.12 1.90
CA HIS A 87 -1.26 -1.53 3.19
C HIS A 87 -0.15 -0.57 3.65
N ARG A 88 1.12 -0.97 3.64
CA ARG A 88 2.25 -0.09 4.04
C ARG A 88 2.31 1.20 3.23
N ARG A 89 2.13 1.14 1.91
CA ARG A 89 2.08 2.35 1.05
C ARG A 89 0.97 3.34 1.39
N GLN A 90 -0.07 2.90 2.12
CA GLN A 90 -1.21 3.72 2.52
C GLN A 90 -1.09 4.22 3.96
N PHE A 91 -0.49 3.42 4.82
CA PHE A 91 -0.29 3.74 6.24
C PHE A 91 1.03 4.46 6.52
N GLU A 92 2.01 4.39 5.62
CA GLU A 92 3.05 5.42 5.53
C GLU A 92 2.36 6.69 5.01
N ALA A 93 1.85 7.49 5.94
CA ALA A 93 1.47 8.86 5.68
C ALA A 93 2.61 9.50 4.87
N ARG A 94 2.31 9.88 3.63
CA ARG A 94 3.19 10.78 2.87
C ARG A 94 3.60 11.88 3.86
N PRO A 95 4.90 12.05 4.18
CA PRO A 95 5.30 13.14 5.06
C PRO A 95 4.64 14.39 4.47
N PRO A 96 3.93 15.19 5.29
CA PRO A 96 3.21 16.34 4.77
C PRO A 96 4.19 17.08 3.87
N GLU A 97 3.82 17.27 2.60
CA GLU A 97 4.62 18.10 1.70
C GLU A 97 4.98 19.35 2.50
N PRO A 98 6.26 19.77 2.55
CA PRO A 98 6.67 20.91 3.34
C PRO A 98 5.78 22.07 2.94
N ARG A 99 4.80 22.36 3.80
CA ARG A 99 3.85 23.44 3.57
C ARG A 99 4.74 24.68 3.46
N PRO A 100 4.57 25.53 2.43
CA PRO A 100 5.36 26.75 2.32
C PRO A 100 5.37 27.44 3.68
N GLU A 101 6.55 27.56 4.29
CA GLU A 101 6.68 28.11 5.63
C GLU A 101 6.00 29.48 5.63
N ASP A 102 5.04 29.69 6.53
CA ASP A 102 4.36 30.97 6.64
C ASP A 102 5.43 32.05 6.84
N PRO A 103 5.46 33.10 6.00
CA PRO A 103 6.41 34.20 6.13
C PRO A 103 6.51 34.76 7.56
N ALA A 104 5.42 34.69 8.34
CA ALA A 104 5.40 35.08 9.75
C ALA A 104 6.23 34.16 10.66
N LEU A 105 6.19 32.84 10.43
CA LEU A 105 6.99 31.86 11.20
C LEU A 105 8.47 31.92 10.81
N LYS A 106 8.75 32.18 9.52
CA LYS A 106 10.12 32.42 9.05
C LYS A 106 10.72 33.68 9.68
N ALA A 107 9.97 34.80 9.67
CA ALA A 107 10.39 36.04 10.32
C ALA A 107 10.58 35.86 11.83
N ALA A 108 9.76 35.04 12.49
CA ALA A 108 9.89 34.73 13.90
C ALA A 108 11.23 34.04 14.22
N ARG A 109 11.65 33.07 13.39
CA ARG A 109 12.96 32.42 13.51
C ARG A 109 14.12 33.38 13.25
N GLU A 110 14.02 34.20 12.21
CA GLU A 110 15.05 35.18 11.86
C GLU A 110 15.19 36.28 12.92
N ALA A 111 14.11 36.57 13.67
CA ALA A 111 14.13 37.46 14.83
C ALA A 111 14.74 36.83 16.10
N GLY A 112 15.22 35.58 16.03
CA GLY A 112 15.89 34.90 17.14
C GLY A 112 14.96 34.28 18.18
N LEU A 113 13.69 34.04 17.83
CA LEU A 113 12.78 33.31 18.72
C LEU A 113 13.23 31.85 18.87
N SER A 114 13.05 31.30 20.07
CA SER A 114 13.35 29.90 20.34
C SER A 114 12.45 28.99 19.50
N GLN A 115 12.95 27.79 19.21
CA GLN A 115 12.22 26.79 18.43
C GLN A 115 10.84 26.48 19.05
N ASP A 116 10.77 26.37 20.38
CA ASP A 116 9.53 26.14 21.12
C ASP A 116 8.50 27.27 20.92
N ALA A 117 8.95 28.53 20.87
CA ALA A 117 8.08 29.68 20.64
C ALA A 117 7.51 29.69 19.22
N VAL A 118 8.31 29.26 18.23
CA VAL A 118 7.87 29.13 16.83
C VAL A 118 6.85 28.00 16.68
N GLU A 119 7.04 26.87 17.36
CA GLU A 119 6.07 25.75 17.37
C GLU A 119 4.75 26.14 18.03
N MET A 120 4.79 26.92 19.12
CA MET A 120 3.58 27.45 19.76
C MET A 120 2.82 28.40 18.82
N LEU A 121 3.52 29.28 18.10
CA LEU A 121 2.91 30.18 17.11
C LEU A 121 2.28 29.41 15.94
N ALA A 122 2.96 28.38 15.42
CA ALA A 122 2.42 27.52 14.37
C ALA A 122 1.14 26.78 14.84
N THR A 123 1.12 26.34 16.10
CA THR A 123 -0.07 25.69 16.70
C THR A 123 -1.25 26.66 16.79
N LEU A 124 -1.00 27.91 17.17
CA LEU A 124 -2.04 28.95 17.25
C LEU A 124 -2.61 29.32 15.87
N GLN A 125 -1.77 29.45 14.84
CA GLN A 125 -2.20 29.74 13.48
C GLN A 125 -3.07 28.62 12.89
N ASN A 126 -2.74 27.35 13.14
CA ASN A 126 -3.55 26.22 12.68
C ASN A 126 -4.91 26.15 13.39
N ARG A 127 -5.03 26.72 14.60
CA ARG A 127 -6.27 26.75 15.38
C ARG A 127 -7.23 27.87 14.96
N TRP A 128 -6.69 28.97 14.43
CA TRP A 128 -7.44 30.10 13.88
C TRP A 128 -6.86 30.50 12.51
N PRO A 129 -7.21 29.78 11.44
CA PRO A 129 -6.88 30.22 10.10
C PRO A 129 -7.53 31.59 9.85
N LYS A 130 -6.77 32.54 9.31
CA LYS A 130 -7.35 33.80 8.82
C LYS A 130 -8.07 33.50 7.51
N ASP A 131 -9.38 33.79 7.46
CA ASP A 131 -10.17 33.80 6.22
C ASP A 131 -9.66 34.87 5.23
#